data_AF-A0A3D6CCE5-F1
#
_entry.id   AF-A0A3D6CCE5-F1
#
_cell.length_a   1.000
_cell.length_b   1.000
_cell.length_c   1.000
_cell.angle_alpha   90.00
_cell.angle_beta   90.00
_cell.angle_gamma   90.00
#
_symmetry.space_group_name_H-M   'P 1'
#
loop_
_entity.id
_entity.type
_entity.pdbx_description
1 polymer ?
#
loop_
_entity_poly.entity_id
_entity_poly.type
_entity_poly.pdbx_seq_one_letter_code
_entity_poly.pdbx_strand_id
1 'polypeptide(L)'
;MGKPLFGAFHVPLQALPDMLLRTHTRLFFSLIMLACMSMYAVRLKAQCASPISSFPYTEGFETSNGNWVSGGTASSWASGSPSKPVINSAANGTRCWVTGGLTGGAYNDNENSWLQSPCFDFSTLTNPEIRLSIFWETELQFDGANLQYSIDEGASWAVLGSEASNSTCLGTNWYNYPQVQFLGDRPGWSGNIQSSGGGCRGGQGSGQ
;
A
#
# COMPACT_ATOMS: atom_id res chain seq x y z
N MET A 1 18.04 18.24 2.68
CA MET A 1 18.27 17.31 3.80
C MET A 1 17.14 16.28 3.77
N GLY A 2 17.23 15.32 2.85
CA GLY A 2 16.12 14.41 2.51
C GLY A 2 16.04 13.22 3.45
N LYS A 3 14.82 12.78 3.77
CA LYS A 3 14.53 11.55 4.53
C LYS A 3 13.78 10.55 3.61
N PRO A 4 13.96 9.22 3.79
CA PRO A 4 13.52 8.20 2.82
C PRO A 4 11.99 7.94 2.78
N LEU A 5 11.56 7.06 1.85
CA LEU A 5 10.20 6.84 1.33
C LEU A 5 9.78 5.32 1.38
N PHE A 6 8.49 4.95 1.14
CA PHE A 6 7.83 3.59 0.97
C PHE A 6 7.42 2.75 2.23
N GLY A 7 6.32 1.96 2.33
CA GLY A 7 5.18 1.60 1.43
C GLY A 7 3.89 0.98 2.09
N ALA A 8 2.63 1.53 1.94
CA ALA A 8 1.24 1.02 2.32
C ALA A 8 0.24 1.95 3.16
N PHE A 9 -0.80 1.45 3.88
CA PHE A 9 -2.00 2.21 4.40
C PHE A 9 -2.60 1.69 5.75
N HIS A 10 -3.10 2.59 6.66
CA HIS A 10 -4.29 2.49 7.56
C HIS A 10 -4.40 3.72 8.51
N VAL A 11 -5.58 3.99 9.11
CA VAL A 11 -5.86 5.13 10.03
C VAL A 11 -6.05 4.64 11.49
N PRO A 12 -5.44 5.25 12.52
CA PRO A 12 -5.64 4.85 13.91
C PRO A 12 -6.91 5.45 14.53
N LEU A 13 -7.72 4.63 15.20
CA LEU A 13 -8.73 5.11 16.14
C LEU A 13 -8.10 5.23 17.54
N GLN A 14 -7.87 6.47 17.99
CA GLN A 14 -7.32 6.75 19.31
C GLN A 14 -8.45 7.10 20.29
N ALA A 15 -8.57 6.34 21.38
CA ALA A 15 -9.37 6.72 22.55
C ALA A 15 -8.76 6.12 23.82
N LEU A 16 -8.22 6.98 24.68
CA LEU A 16 -7.96 6.71 26.11
C LEU A 16 -8.69 7.77 26.92
N PRO A 17 -9.50 7.33 27.90
CA PRO A 17 -9.42 7.85 29.26
C PRO A 17 -9.46 6.67 30.28
N ASP A 18 -9.11 6.82 31.56
CA ASP A 18 -8.57 7.97 32.30
C ASP A 18 -7.66 7.44 33.41
N MET A 19 -6.67 8.23 33.84
CA MET A 19 -5.77 7.84 34.92
C MET A 19 -6.34 8.24 36.29
N LEU A 20 -6.81 7.27 37.09
CA LEU A 20 -7.12 7.50 38.51
C LEU A 20 -6.11 6.80 39.43
N LEU A 21 -5.52 7.61 40.29
CA LEU A 21 -4.49 7.26 41.27
C LEU A 21 -5.03 6.34 42.37
N ARG A 22 -4.31 5.25 42.70
CA ARG A 22 -4.17 4.83 44.10
C ARG A 22 -2.90 4.04 44.40
N THR A 23 -2.32 4.36 45.56
CA THR A 23 -1.13 3.79 46.19
C THR A 23 -1.17 2.26 46.33
N HIS A 24 -0.02 1.57 46.16
CA HIS A 24 0.59 0.68 47.19
C HIS A 24 1.95 0.06 46.76
N THR A 25 3.03 0.66 47.29
CA THR A 25 4.19 0.01 47.93
C THR A 25 4.92 -1.17 47.24
N ARG A 26 5.83 -0.81 46.31
CA ARG A 26 7.20 -1.36 46.07
C ARG A 26 7.47 -2.85 45.79
N LEU A 27 6.69 -3.83 46.25
CA LEU A 27 6.90 -5.25 45.85
C LEU A 27 6.21 -5.58 44.51
N PHE A 28 5.15 -4.86 44.15
CA PHE A 28 4.54 -4.92 42.82
C PHE A 28 5.44 -4.38 41.71
N PHE A 29 6.39 -3.49 42.02
CA PHE A 29 7.21 -2.80 41.00
C PHE A 29 8.12 -3.74 40.20
N SER A 30 8.56 -4.86 40.79
CA SER A 30 9.42 -5.84 40.13
C SER A 30 8.65 -6.74 39.16
N LEU A 31 7.47 -7.24 39.57
CA LEU A 31 6.57 -7.96 38.65
C LEU A 31 5.99 -7.03 37.57
N ILE A 32 5.68 -5.77 37.91
CA ILE A 32 5.23 -4.78 36.93
C ILE A 32 6.34 -4.48 35.91
N MET A 33 7.61 -4.35 36.28
CA MET A 33 8.69 -4.16 35.28
C MET A 33 8.78 -5.33 34.29
N LEU A 34 8.68 -6.58 34.76
CA LEU A 34 8.75 -7.76 33.89
C LEU A 34 7.49 -7.91 33.02
N ALA A 35 6.31 -7.55 33.53
CA ALA A 35 5.07 -7.49 32.75
C ALA A 35 5.01 -6.27 31.82
N CYS A 36 5.68 -5.17 32.15
CA CYS A 36 5.76 -3.98 31.32
C CYS A 36 6.63 -4.26 30.09
N MET A 37 7.75 -4.97 30.25
CA MET A 37 8.55 -5.47 29.12
C MET A 37 7.81 -6.47 28.22
N SER A 38 6.81 -7.22 28.71
CA SER A 38 5.96 -8.07 27.85
C SER A 38 4.73 -7.37 27.27
N MET A 39 4.30 -6.24 27.86
CA MET A 39 3.25 -5.37 27.31
C MET A 39 3.78 -4.35 26.31
N TYR A 40 5.08 -4.01 26.34
CA TYR A 40 5.80 -3.52 25.16
C TYR A 40 6.08 -4.67 24.18
N ALA A 41 5.02 -5.33 23.72
CA ALA A 41 5.06 -6.07 22.48
C ALA A 41 5.28 -5.05 21.36
N VAL A 42 6.55 -4.71 21.10
CA VAL A 42 6.95 -4.02 19.88
C VAL A 42 6.33 -4.80 18.74
N ARG A 43 5.39 -4.17 18.03
CA ARG A 43 4.69 -4.77 16.90
C ARG A 43 5.65 -4.80 15.71
N LEU A 44 6.73 -5.56 15.84
CA LEU A 44 7.58 -5.98 14.72
C LEU A 44 6.65 -6.66 13.71
N LYS A 45 6.19 -5.90 12.72
CA LYS A 45 5.55 -6.48 11.55
C LYS A 45 6.59 -7.39 10.92
N ALA A 46 6.26 -8.66 10.74
CA ALA A 46 7.19 -9.66 10.22
C ALA A 46 7.86 -9.21 8.90
N GLN A 47 7.17 -8.39 8.10
CA GLN A 47 7.66 -7.67 6.92
C GLN A 47 9.01 -6.93 7.09
N CYS A 48 9.30 -6.41 8.29
CA CYS A 48 10.50 -5.61 8.56
C CYS A 48 11.60 -6.36 9.33
N ALA A 49 11.42 -7.65 9.66
CA ALA A 49 12.39 -8.40 10.46
C ALA A 49 13.75 -8.60 9.76
N SER A 50 13.78 -8.52 8.43
CA SER A 50 14.99 -8.60 7.60
C SER A 50 14.80 -7.69 6.37
N PRO A 51 15.09 -6.37 6.49
CA PRO A 51 14.85 -5.43 5.40
C PRO A 51 15.76 -5.69 4.20
N ILE A 52 15.27 -5.38 3.00
CA ILE A 52 16.06 -5.45 1.76
C ILE A 52 17.00 -4.25 1.73
N SER A 53 18.32 -4.53 1.77
CA SER A 53 19.40 -3.53 1.77
C SER A 53 20.38 -3.68 0.59
N SER A 54 20.12 -4.62 -0.32
CA SER A 54 20.90 -4.83 -1.55
C SER A 54 20.18 -4.21 -2.74
N PHE A 55 20.88 -3.37 -3.51
CA PHE A 55 20.30 -2.62 -4.63
C PHE A 55 21.18 -2.72 -5.89
N PRO A 56 20.60 -2.71 -7.11
CA PRO A 56 19.17 -2.61 -7.39
C PRO A 56 18.40 -3.87 -6.98
N TYR A 57 17.21 -3.68 -6.39
CA TYR A 57 16.23 -4.76 -6.17
C TYR A 57 15.18 -4.69 -7.27
N THR A 58 14.80 -5.86 -7.80
CA THR A 58 13.76 -6.01 -8.81
C THR A 58 12.89 -7.20 -8.42
N GLU A 59 11.58 -6.99 -8.38
CA GLU A 59 10.61 -8.05 -8.15
C GLU A 59 9.77 -8.25 -9.40
N GLY A 60 9.73 -9.48 -9.90
CA GLY A 60 8.96 -9.88 -11.07
C GLY A 60 7.85 -10.88 -10.76
N PHE A 61 7.74 -11.36 -9.51
CA PHE A 61 6.74 -12.33 -9.04
C PHE A 61 6.75 -13.72 -9.73
N GLU A 62 7.72 -13.98 -10.61
CA GLU A 62 7.83 -15.24 -11.36
C GLU A 62 8.15 -16.45 -10.46
N THR A 63 8.94 -16.26 -9.40
CA THR A 63 9.38 -17.34 -8.50
C THR A 63 8.54 -17.46 -7.22
N SER A 64 7.92 -16.36 -6.77
CA SER A 64 7.18 -16.28 -5.52
C SER A 64 6.24 -15.05 -5.52
N ASN A 65 5.53 -14.81 -4.44
CA ASN A 65 4.79 -13.57 -4.23
C ASN A 65 5.68 -12.37 -3.82
N GLY A 66 7.02 -12.53 -3.85
CA GLY A 66 8.00 -11.52 -3.46
C GLY A 66 8.05 -11.21 -1.96
N ASN A 67 7.44 -12.05 -1.11
CA ASN A 67 7.11 -11.73 0.28
C ASN A 67 6.23 -10.47 0.44
N TRP A 68 5.48 -10.09 -0.60
CA TRP A 68 4.42 -9.09 -0.46
C TRP A 68 3.20 -9.72 0.23
N VAL A 69 2.47 -8.91 1.00
CA VAL A 69 1.29 -9.33 1.76
C VAL A 69 0.14 -8.39 1.43
N SER A 70 -1.04 -8.95 1.21
CA SER A 70 -2.29 -8.20 1.03
C SER A 70 -3.06 -8.10 2.35
N GLY A 71 -3.86 -7.04 2.49
CA GLY A 71 -4.75 -6.88 3.64
C GLY A 71 -5.78 -5.76 3.45
N GLY A 72 -6.41 -5.34 4.55
CA GLY A 72 -7.52 -4.40 4.54
C GLY A 72 -8.89 -5.08 4.48
N THR A 73 -9.93 -4.31 4.17
CA THR A 73 -11.33 -4.75 4.18
C THR A 73 -11.73 -5.27 2.80
N ALA A 74 -12.38 -6.43 2.76
CA ALA A 74 -12.84 -7.10 1.53
C ALA A 74 -11.74 -7.32 0.46
N SER A 75 -10.48 -7.47 0.88
CA SER A 75 -9.33 -7.69 -0.01
C SER A 75 -9.55 -8.85 -1.01
N SER A 76 -9.45 -8.55 -2.30
CA SER A 76 -9.52 -9.49 -3.42
C SER A 76 -8.18 -9.72 -4.14
N TRP A 77 -7.08 -9.20 -3.57
CA TRP A 77 -5.71 -9.39 -4.06
C TRP A 77 -5.35 -10.88 -4.20
N ALA A 78 -4.84 -11.25 -5.37
CA ALA A 78 -4.29 -12.57 -5.66
C ALA A 78 -2.94 -12.45 -6.38
N SER A 79 -2.03 -13.40 -6.10
CA SER A 79 -0.73 -13.52 -6.76
C SER A 79 -0.73 -14.72 -7.70
N GLY A 80 -0.33 -14.51 -8.95
CA GLY A 80 -0.27 -15.56 -9.97
C GLY A 80 -0.43 -15.00 -11.38
N SER A 81 -0.78 -15.88 -12.31
CA SER A 81 -1.02 -15.51 -13.71
C SER A 81 -2.47 -15.04 -13.89
N PRO A 82 -2.73 -13.76 -14.19
CA PRO A 82 -4.08 -13.29 -14.44
C PRO A 82 -4.62 -13.82 -15.77
N SER A 83 -5.92 -14.04 -15.83
CA SER A 83 -6.70 -14.48 -16.99
C SER A 83 -8.10 -13.83 -16.95
N LYS A 84 -8.15 -12.58 -16.50
CA LYS A 84 -9.37 -11.76 -16.42
C LYS A 84 -9.79 -11.27 -17.82
N PRO A 85 -10.99 -10.68 -18.00
CA PRO A 85 -11.41 -10.14 -19.31
C PRO A 85 -10.56 -8.97 -19.84
N VAL A 86 -9.98 -8.14 -18.96
CA VAL A 86 -9.17 -6.96 -19.34
C VAL A 86 -7.71 -7.14 -18.91
N ILE A 87 -7.43 -7.11 -17.60
CA ILE A 87 -6.09 -7.37 -17.05
C ILE A 87 -5.80 -8.87 -17.10
N ASN A 88 -5.30 -9.34 -18.24
CA ASN A 88 -5.18 -10.75 -18.63
C ASN A 88 -3.74 -11.25 -18.75
N SER A 89 -2.78 -10.41 -18.39
CA SER A 89 -1.34 -10.67 -18.46
C SER A 89 -0.59 -9.85 -17.40
N ALA A 90 0.61 -10.29 -17.06
CA ALA A 90 1.53 -9.52 -16.22
C ALA A 90 2.37 -8.58 -17.10
N ALA A 91 2.78 -7.42 -16.54
CA ALA A 91 3.62 -6.45 -17.27
C ALA A 91 5.02 -6.97 -17.62
N ASN A 92 5.48 -8.02 -16.95
CA ASN A 92 6.64 -8.82 -17.32
C ASN A 92 6.35 -10.29 -16.98
N GLY A 93 6.95 -11.22 -17.72
CA GLY A 93 6.83 -12.64 -17.44
C GLY A 93 5.39 -13.16 -17.54
N THR A 94 4.95 -13.87 -16.50
CA THR A 94 3.67 -14.57 -16.43
C THR A 94 2.89 -14.31 -15.14
N ARG A 95 3.49 -13.67 -14.13
CA ARG A 95 2.91 -13.56 -12.79
C ARG A 95 2.92 -12.12 -12.28
N CYS A 96 1.85 -11.73 -11.59
CA CYS A 96 1.75 -10.44 -10.92
C CYS A 96 0.86 -10.54 -9.67
N TRP A 97 0.58 -9.39 -9.07
CA TRP A 97 -0.51 -9.22 -8.12
C TRP A 97 -1.65 -8.44 -8.78
N VAL A 98 -2.89 -8.85 -8.53
CA VAL A 98 -4.10 -8.21 -9.10
C VAL A 98 -5.29 -8.34 -8.14
N THR A 99 -6.21 -7.37 -8.14
CA THR A 99 -7.50 -7.43 -7.44
C THR A 99 -8.56 -8.12 -8.30
N GLY A 100 -9.64 -8.60 -7.67
CA GLY A 100 -10.72 -9.37 -8.31
C GLY A 100 -10.35 -10.84 -8.58
N GLY A 101 -9.30 -11.36 -7.93
CA GLY A 101 -8.75 -12.67 -8.22
C GLY A 101 -8.11 -12.81 -9.60
N LEU A 102 -7.60 -14.02 -9.91
CA LEU A 102 -6.90 -14.27 -11.17
C LEU A 102 -7.82 -14.44 -12.39
N THR A 103 -9.09 -14.82 -12.18
CA THR A 103 -10.05 -15.12 -13.26
C THR A 103 -11.35 -14.30 -13.20
N GLY A 104 -11.56 -13.54 -12.13
CA GLY A 104 -12.75 -12.70 -11.95
C GLY A 104 -12.74 -11.44 -12.82
N GLY A 105 -13.84 -10.70 -12.82
CA GLY A 105 -13.96 -9.41 -13.52
C GLY A 105 -13.53 -8.24 -12.63
N ALA A 106 -14.36 -7.92 -11.65
CA ALA A 106 -14.23 -6.77 -10.76
C ALA A 106 -13.52 -7.11 -9.44
N TYR A 107 -13.04 -6.07 -8.75
CA TYR A 107 -12.74 -6.09 -7.32
C TYR A 107 -14.03 -6.18 -6.49
N ASN A 108 -13.93 -6.38 -5.17
CA ASN A 108 -15.10 -6.53 -4.32
C ASN A 108 -15.80 -5.19 -4.05
N ASP A 109 -17.12 -5.22 -3.83
CA ASP A 109 -17.89 -4.05 -3.39
C ASP A 109 -17.35 -3.52 -2.05
N ASN A 110 -17.13 -2.21 -1.95
CA ASN A 110 -16.56 -1.54 -0.78
C ASN A 110 -15.15 -2.06 -0.38
N GLU A 111 -14.38 -2.58 -1.34
CA GLU A 111 -13.00 -3.00 -1.10
C GLU A 111 -12.12 -1.81 -0.73
N ASN A 112 -11.54 -1.87 0.47
CA ASN A 112 -10.54 -0.94 0.96
C ASN A 112 -9.33 -1.77 1.39
N SER A 113 -8.58 -2.21 0.38
CA SER A 113 -7.49 -3.16 0.51
C SER A 113 -6.15 -2.54 0.14
N TRP A 114 -5.08 -3.22 0.52
CA TRP A 114 -3.72 -2.83 0.21
C TRP A 114 -2.86 -4.04 -0.12
N LEU A 115 -1.79 -3.79 -0.86
CA LEU A 115 -0.70 -4.72 -1.07
C LEU A 115 0.59 -4.06 -0.55
N GLN A 116 1.21 -4.69 0.46
CA GLN A 116 2.39 -4.18 1.15
C GLN A 116 3.62 -5.00 0.75
N SER A 117 4.70 -4.30 0.39
CA SER A 117 6.01 -4.90 0.08
C SER A 117 6.75 -5.37 1.35
N PRO A 118 7.85 -6.13 1.20
CA PRO A 118 8.91 -6.15 2.21
C PRO A 118 9.37 -4.75 2.60
N CYS A 119 9.98 -4.61 3.78
CA CYS A 119 10.61 -3.35 4.17
C CYS A 119 11.99 -3.20 3.51
N PHE A 120 12.38 -1.96 3.21
CA PHE A 120 13.64 -1.63 2.54
C PHE A 120 14.50 -0.74 3.44
N ASP A 121 15.81 -1.01 3.47
CA ASP A 121 16.80 -0.14 4.12
C ASP A 121 17.54 0.67 3.05
N PHE A 122 17.06 1.88 2.79
CA PHE A 122 17.68 2.81 1.85
C PHE A 122 18.82 3.65 2.45
N SER A 123 19.31 3.35 3.65
CA SER A 123 20.34 4.17 4.34
C SER A 123 21.66 4.32 3.55
N THR A 124 21.94 3.39 2.63
CA THR A 124 23.11 3.39 1.74
C THR A 124 22.88 4.18 0.44
N LEU A 125 21.66 4.59 0.12
CA LEU A 125 21.31 5.26 -1.13
C LEU A 125 21.20 6.79 -0.95
N THR A 126 21.87 7.54 -1.83
CA THR A 126 21.79 9.01 -1.84
C THR A 126 20.51 9.53 -2.50
N ASN A 127 20.00 8.83 -3.51
CA ASN A 127 18.77 9.16 -4.24
C ASN A 127 17.98 7.87 -4.53
N PRO A 128 17.20 7.34 -3.57
CA PRO A 128 16.41 6.14 -3.78
C PRO A 128 15.28 6.40 -4.78
N GLU A 129 15.21 5.58 -5.82
CA GLU A 129 14.13 5.59 -6.82
C GLU A 129 13.31 4.31 -6.72
N ILE A 130 11.99 4.43 -6.91
CA ILE A 130 11.12 3.29 -7.19
C ILE A 130 10.64 3.37 -8.63
N ARG A 131 10.44 2.20 -9.26
CA ARG A 131 9.78 2.06 -10.55
C ARG A 131 8.89 0.83 -10.48
N LEU A 132 7.68 0.93 -11.00
CA LEU A 132 6.73 -0.17 -11.11
C LEU A 132 5.99 -0.07 -12.45
N SER A 133 5.50 -1.21 -12.92
CA SER A 133 4.46 -1.26 -13.94
C SER A 133 3.11 -1.43 -13.25
N ILE A 134 2.09 -0.72 -13.70
CA ILE A 134 0.74 -0.80 -13.15
C ILE A 134 -0.30 -0.70 -14.28
N PHE A 135 -1.31 -1.56 -14.22
CA PHE A 135 -2.52 -1.51 -15.03
C PHE A 135 -3.69 -1.35 -14.06
N TRP A 136 -4.50 -0.31 -14.21
CA TRP A 136 -5.71 -0.09 -13.42
C TRP A 136 -6.97 -0.12 -14.29
N GLU A 137 -8.04 -0.69 -13.74
CA GLU A 137 -9.39 -0.70 -14.30
C GLU A 137 -10.36 -0.49 -13.12
N THR A 138 -10.78 0.76 -12.89
CA THR A 138 -11.64 1.19 -11.77
C THR A 138 -12.72 2.17 -12.26
N GLU A 139 -13.73 2.47 -11.45
CA GLU A 139 -14.65 3.57 -11.77
C GLU A 139 -13.92 4.92 -11.71
N LEU A 140 -13.99 5.71 -12.78
CA LEU A 140 -13.30 7.00 -12.87
C LEU A 140 -13.81 7.99 -11.81
N GLN A 141 -12.89 8.72 -11.18
CA GLN A 141 -13.09 9.66 -10.07
C GLN A 141 -13.48 9.00 -8.72
N PHE A 142 -14.28 7.94 -8.73
CA PHE A 142 -14.75 7.31 -7.50
C PHE A 142 -13.71 6.36 -6.91
N ASP A 143 -13.26 5.40 -7.72
CA ASP A 143 -12.39 4.30 -7.30
C ASP A 143 -10.98 4.44 -7.91
N GLY A 144 -9.98 3.90 -7.23
CA GLY A 144 -8.61 3.95 -7.70
C GLY A 144 -7.61 3.33 -6.74
N ALA A 145 -6.33 3.56 -7.03
CA ALA A 145 -5.23 3.21 -6.14
C ALA A 145 -4.22 4.36 -6.06
N ASN A 146 -3.45 4.44 -4.96
CA ASN A 146 -2.25 5.26 -4.91
C ASN A 146 -1.12 4.55 -4.17
N LEU A 147 0.13 4.91 -4.50
CA LEU A 147 1.29 4.42 -3.78
C LEU A 147 1.48 5.27 -2.52
N GLN A 148 1.32 4.63 -1.37
CA GLN A 148 1.60 5.24 -0.07
C GLN A 148 2.87 4.69 0.56
N TYR A 149 3.30 5.28 1.69
CA TYR A 149 4.70 5.25 2.13
C TYR A 149 4.81 5.54 3.65
N SER A 150 5.65 4.80 4.41
CA SER A 150 5.82 4.94 5.88
C SER A 150 7.29 4.96 6.28
N ILE A 151 7.60 5.69 7.35
CA ILE A 151 8.92 5.73 7.98
C ILE A 151 8.85 5.38 9.49
N ASP A 152 7.73 4.79 9.91
CA ASP A 152 7.36 4.55 11.31
C ASP A 152 6.71 3.17 11.51
N GLU A 153 7.26 2.15 10.84
CA GLU A 153 6.84 0.73 10.90
C GLU A 153 5.36 0.50 10.49
N GLY A 154 4.80 1.45 9.74
CA GLY A 154 3.42 1.44 9.26
C GLY A 154 2.39 1.97 10.26
N ALA A 155 2.82 2.81 11.21
CA ALA A 155 1.93 3.52 12.12
C ALA A 155 1.24 4.71 11.43
N SER A 156 1.91 5.37 10.48
CA SER A 156 1.34 6.40 9.62
C SER A 156 1.82 6.27 8.16
N TRP A 157 1.05 6.84 7.24
CA TRP A 157 1.22 6.61 5.81
C TRP A 157 0.97 7.89 5.00
N ALA A 158 1.94 8.23 4.15
CA ALA A 158 1.90 9.38 3.24
C ALA A 158 1.78 8.91 1.78
N VAL A 159 1.03 9.63 0.95
CA VAL A 159 1.00 9.39 -0.50
C VAL A 159 2.32 9.81 -1.12
N LEU A 160 2.88 8.98 -1.98
CA LEU A 160 4.02 9.34 -2.80
C LEU A 160 3.56 10.05 -4.07
N GLY A 161 4.04 11.27 -4.30
CA GLY A 161 3.78 12.03 -5.50
C GLY A 161 2.36 12.58 -5.62
N SER A 162 2.07 13.12 -6.80
CA SER A 162 0.79 13.68 -7.24
C SER A 162 0.65 13.56 -8.76
N GLU A 163 -0.51 13.93 -9.32
CA GLU A 163 -0.70 14.11 -10.76
C GLU A 163 0.29 15.15 -11.35
N ALA A 164 0.70 16.13 -10.55
CA ALA A 164 1.72 17.12 -10.88
C ALA A 164 3.19 16.63 -10.71
N SER A 165 3.44 15.34 -10.47
CA SER A 165 4.83 14.86 -10.32
C SER A 165 5.68 15.09 -11.58
N ASN A 166 5.07 14.91 -12.75
CA ASN A 166 5.71 15.11 -14.06
C ASN A 166 6.26 16.54 -14.22
N SER A 167 5.56 17.56 -13.72
CA SER A 167 5.95 18.97 -13.85
C SER A 167 6.86 19.47 -12.73
N THR A 168 7.03 18.68 -11.66
CA THR A 168 7.87 19.03 -10.49
C THR A 168 9.19 18.27 -10.44
N CYS A 169 9.45 17.36 -11.39
CA CYS A 169 10.60 16.45 -11.42
C CYS A 169 10.74 15.54 -10.18
N LEU A 170 9.70 15.44 -9.35
CA LEU A 170 9.65 14.56 -8.17
C LEU A 170 9.26 13.12 -8.51
N GLY A 171 8.88 12.87 -9.76
CA GLY A 171 8.64 11.53 -10.29
C GLY A 171 8.01 11.60 -11.68
N THR A 172 7.80 10.44 -12.30
CA THR A 172 7.28 10.34 -13.67
C THR A 172 6.07 9.42 -13.71
N ASN A 173 4.98 9.89 -14.33
CA ASN A 173 3.73 9.15 -14.56
C ASN A 173 3.06 8.56 -13.30
N TRP A 174 3.11 9.31 -12.19
CA TRP A 174 2.55 8.84 -10.91
C TRP A 174 1.04 8.69 -10.91
N TYR A 175 0.25 9.71 -11.26
CA TYR A 175 -1.21 9.64 -11.21
C TYR A 175 -1.86 10.39 -12.37
N ASN A 176 -3.05 9.94 -12.79
CA ASN A 176 -3.87 10.61 -13.80
C ASN A 176 -4.99 11.45 -13.18
N TYR A 177 -5.35 11.22 -11.92
CA TYR A 177 -6.46 11.91 -11.24
C TYR A 177 -6.02 12.57 -9.92
N PRO A 178 -6.36 13.86 -9.66
CA PRO A 178 -5.89 14.59 -8.48
C PRO A 178 -6.64 14.28 -7.19
N GLN A 179 -7.92 13.91 -7.29
CA GLN A 179 -8.80 13.70 -6.13
C GLN A 179 -9.74 12.53 -6.40
N VAL A 180 -9.33 11.31 -6.01
CA VAL A 180 -10.14 10.11 -6.10
C VAL A 180 -10.97 9.99 -4.82
N GLN A 181 -12.30 9.99 -4.95
CA GLN A 181 -13.22 10.18 -3.84
C GLN A 181 -13.03 9.13 -2.73
N PHE A 182 -13.02 7.85 -3.07
CA PHE A 182 -12.86 6.77 -2.08
C PHE A 182 -11.41 6.52 -1.64
N LEU A 183 -10.44 7.28 -2.17
CA LEU A 183 -9.10 7.41 -1.58
C LEU A 183 -9.00 8.56 -0.56
N GLY A 184 -10.13 9.19 -0.21
CA GLY A 184 -10.19 10.34 0.69
C GLY A 184 -9.75 11.63 0.02
N ASP A 185 -10.22 11.85 -1.21
CA ASP A 185 -9.90 13.00 -2.08
C ASP A 185 -8.38 13.19 -2.35
N ARG A 186 -7.63 12.08 -2.32
CA ARG A 186 -6.19 12.01 -2.59
C ARG A 186 -5.93 11.72 -4.08
N PRO A 187 -4.74 12.08 -4.62
CA PRO A 187 -4.39 11.72 -5.99
C PRO A 187 -4.24 10.21 -6.12
N GLY A 188 -4.48 9.69 -7.33
CA GLY A 188 -4.46 8.26 -7.60
C GLY A 188 -4.58 7.91 -9.08
N TRP A 189 -4.31 6.64 -9.39
CA TRP A 189 -4.72 6.00 -10.63
C TRP A 189 -6.21 5.69 -10.57
N SER A 190 -7.00 6.20 -11.51
CA SER A 190 -8.45 6.01 -11.54
C SER A 190 -8.96 5.92 -12.98
N GLY A 191 -10.01 5.13 -13.21
CA GLY A 191 -10.66 4.97 -14.51
C GLY A 191 -10.40 3.63 -15.19
N ASN A 192 -10.98 3.46 -16.38
CA ASN A 192 -11.04 2.20 -17.11
C ASN A 192 -11.06 2.44 -18.64
N ILE A 193 -10.92 1.38 -19.45
CA ILE A 193 -11.01 1.47 -20.92
C ILE A 193 -12.42 1.69 -21.48
N GLN A 194 -13.47 1.63 -20.67
CA GLN A 194 -14.85 1.69 -21.15
C GLN A 194 -15.28 3.15 -21.38
N SER A 195 -16.17 3.38 -22.35
CA SER A 195 -16.86 4.67 -22.46
C SER A 195 -17.85 4.85 -21.30
N SER A 196 -17.92 6.04 -20.70
CA SER A 196 -18.94 6.38 -19.70
C SER A 196 -20.35 6.03 -20.18
N GLY A 197 -21.09 5.27 -19.38
CA GLY A 197 -22.41 4.76 -19.74
C GLY A 197 -23.18 4.25 -18.52
N GLY A 198 -24.47 4.58 -18.45
CA GLY A 198 -25.27 4.32 -17.26
C GLY A 198 -24.87 5.23 -16.08
N GLY A 199 -24.85 4.68 -14.87
CA GLY A 199 -24.44 5.41 -13.66
C GLY A 199 -22.93 5.48 -13.44
N CYS A 200 -22.17 4.58 -14.07
CA CYS A 200 -20.73 4.44 -13.85
C CYS A 200 -19.89 5.35 -14.76
N ARG A 201 -18.85 5.98 -14.22
CA ARG A 201 -17.90 6.78 -14.99
C ARG A 201 -16.79 5.93 -15.60
N GLY A 202 -16.62 6.05 -16.91
CA GLY A 202 -15.60 5.36 -17.69
C GLY A 202 -14.52 6.29 -18.23
N GLY A 203 -13.49 5.70 -18.85
CA GLY A 203 -12.38 6.40 -19.46
C GLY A 203 -11.19 6.58 -18.53
N GLN A 204 -10.07 7.03 -19.11
CA GLN A 204 -8.78 7.28 -18.44
C GLN A 204 -8.12 6.05 -17.75
N GLY A 205 -8.57 4.82 -18.03
CA GLY A 205 -7.79 3.61 -17.72
C GLY A 205 -6.45 3.57 -18.47
N SER A 206 -5.47 2.80 -17.99
CA SER A 206 -4.16 2.71 -18.66
C SER A 206 -4.27 2.06 -20.04
N GLY A 207 -5.18 1.09 -20.18
CA GLY A 207 -5.43 0.33 -21.41
C GLY A 207 -4.30 -0.58 -21.88
N GLN A 208 -3.18 -0.58 -21.15
CA GLN A 208 -1.95 -1.36 -21.29
C GLN A 208 -1.32 -1.52 -19.89
#